data_AF-A0A921LTF9-F1
#
_entry.id   AF-A0A921LTF9-F1
#
_cell.length_a   1.000
_cell.length_b   1.000
_cell.length_c   1.000
_cell.angle_alpha   90.00
_cell.angle_beta   90.00
_cell.angle_gamma   90.00
#
_symmetry.space_group_name_H-M   'P 1'
#
loop_
_entity.id
_entity.type
_entity.pdbx_description
1 polymer ?
#
loop_
_entity_poly.entity_id
_entity_poly.type
_entity_poly.pdbx_seq_one_letter_code
_entity_poly.pdbx_strand_id
1 'polypeptide(L)'
;MANVTIYLDQEAALDAASKYNKEAEAFQDQESRVSDMESDLSEFEGDAATAAKDTLERMQLCMNELASCILVHSGMIQSAVGSFVDTDQIAASSITIVK
;
A
#
# COMPACT_ATOMS: atom_id res chain seq x y z
N MET A 1 0.74 -15.13 24.35
CA MET A 1 0.98 -14.13 23.30
C MET A 1 2.47 -14.07 23.07
N ALA A 2 2.95 -14.32 21.86
CA ALA A 2 4.37 -14.19 21.54
C ALA A 2 4.68 -12.70 21.35
N ASN A 3 5.62 -12.16 22.15
CA ASN A 3 6.14 -10.82 21.91
C ASN A 3 7.00 -10.87 20.65
N VAL A 4 6.47 -10.35 19.55
CA VAL A 4 7.25 -10.14 18.32
C VAL A 4 8.07 -8.88 18.52
N THR A 5 9.39 -9.05 18.66
CA THR A 5 10.32 -7.92 18.69
C THR A 5 10.64 -7.56 17.23
N ILE A 6 10.19 -6.39 16.79
CA ILE A 6 10.48 -5.86 15.46
C ILE A 6 11.76 -5.03 15.57
N TYR A 7 12.84 -5.50 14.96
CA TYR A 7 14.11 -4.77 14.85
C TYR A 7 14.12 -3.98 13.53
N LEU A 8 13.42 -2.86 13.50
CA LEU A 8 13.45 -1.94 12.37
C LEU A 8 13.75 -0.54 12.88
N ASP A 9 14.77 0.07 12.28
CA ASP A 9 15.04 1.49 12.45
C ASP A 9 13.83 2.30 11.96
N GLN A 10 13.42 3.30 12.75
CA GLN A 10 12.20 4.07 12.49
C GLN A 10 12.26 4.77 11.13
N GLU A 11 13.42 5.30 10.76
CA GLU A 11 13.61 6.02 9.50
C GLU A 11 13.50 5.03 8.32
N ALA A 12 14.13 3.86 8.44
CA ALA A 12 14.01 2.79 7.44
C ALA A 12 12.57 2.27 7.27
N ALA A 13 11.79 2.17 8.36
CA ALA A 13 10.39 1.74 8.31
C ALA A 13 9.48 2.79 7.64
N LEU A 14 9.71 4.07 7.92
CA LEU A 14 8.98 5.18 7.28
C LEU A 14 9.32 5.31 5.80
N ASP A 15 10.59 5.10 5.42
CA ASP A 15 11.00 5.05 4.00
C ASP A 15 10.32 3.90 3.25
N ALA A 16 10.24 2.71 3.88
CA ALA A 16 9.51 1.58 3.31
C ALA A 16 8.01 1.89 3.13
N ALA A 17 7.35 2.49 4.11
CA ALA A 17 5.95 2.92 3.99
C ALA A 17 5.75 3.97 2.89
N SER A 18 6.68 4.92 2.75
CA SER A 18 6.64 5.92 1.66
C SER A 18 6.79 5.28 0.28
N LYS A 19 7.66 4.27 0.14
CA LYS A 19 7.80 3.49 -1.11
C LYS A 19 6.51 2.75 -1.45
N TYR A 20 5.88 2.09 -0.47
CA TYR A 20 4.59 1.44 -0.68
C TYR A 20 3.50 2.42 -1.11
N ASN A 21 3.43 3.62 -0.53
CA ASN A 21 2.46 4.62 -0.97
C ASN A 21 2.70 5.08 -2.42
N LYS A 22 3.96 5.31 -2.82
CA LYS A 22 4.29 5.66 -4.21
C LYS A 22 3.96 4.54 -5.20
N GLU A 23 4.16 3.29 -4.81
CA GLU A 23 3.76 2.15 -5.64
C GLU A 23 2.23 2.09 -5.77
N ALA A 24 1.48 2.31 -4.69
CA ALA A 24 0.02 2.37 -4.74
C ALA A 24 -0.50 3.49 -5.67
N GLU A 25 0.12 4.67 -5.64
CA GLU A 25 -0.18 5.77 -6.59
C GLU A 25 0.11 5.34 -8.05
N ALA A 26 1.24 4.67 -8.30
CA ALA A 26 1.55 4.16 -9.63
C ALA A 26 0.56 3.09 -10.13
N PHE A 27 -0.03 2.31 -9.22
CA PHE A 27 -1.12 1.37 -9.54
C PHE A 27 -2.41 2.11 -9.92
N GLN A 28 -2.75 3.22 -9.24
CA GLN A 28 -3.89 4.06 -9.60
C GLN A 28 -3.70 4.73 -10.97
N ASP A 29 -2.49 5.19 -11.30
CA ASP A 29 -2.19 5.72 -12.64
C ASP A 29 -2.36 4.67 -13.74
N GLN A 30 -2.09 3.39 -13.45
CA GLN A 30 -2.37 2.29 -14.38
C GLN A 30 -3.87 2.01 -14.53
N GLU A 31 -4.68 2.25 -13.49
CA GLU A 31 -6.14 2.17 -13.56
C GLU A 31 -6.71 3.13 -14.62
N SER A 32 -6.22 4.39 -14.63
CA SER A 32 -6.61 5.38 -15.64
C SER A 32 -6.33 4.89 -17.07
N ARG A 33 -5.17 4.27 -17.30
CA ARG A 33 -4.80 3.75 -18.62
C ARG A 33 -5.66 2.58 -19.06
N VAL A 34 -6.10 1.72 -18.13
CA VAL A 34 -7.03 0.63 -18.41
C VAL A 34 -8.40 1.17 -18.78
N SER A 35 -8.88 2.20 -18.07
CA SER A 35 -10.15 2.87 -18.39
C SER A 35 -10.11 3.54 -19.78
N ASP A 36 -9.00 4.16 -20.16
CA ASP A 36 -8.81 4.70 -21.51
C ASP A 36 -8.88 3.58 -22.57
N MET A 37 -8.25 2.42 -22.31
CA MET A 37 -8.31 1.26 -23.21
C MET A 37 -9.71 0.65 -23.33
N GLU A 38 -10.50 0.63 -22.25
CA GLU A 38 -11.91 0.21 -22.29
C GLU A 38 -12.76 1.17 -23.12
N SER A 39 -12.49 2.48 -23.03
CA SER A 39 -13.14 3.51 -23.83
C SER A 39 -12.85 3.31 -25.32
N ASP A 40 -11.58 3.08 -25.69
CA ASP A 40 -11.18 2.81 -27.07
C ASP A 40 -11.82 1.52 -27.63
N LEU A 41 -11.99 0.49 -26.78
CA LEU A 41 -12.64 -0.76 -27.14
C LEU A 41 -14.17 -0.66 -27.22
N SER A 42 -14.77 0.44 -26.76
CA SER A 42 -16.22 0.64 -26.82
C SER A 42 -16.76 0.75 -28.25
N GLU A 43 -15.90 1.18 -29.19
CA GLU A 43 -16.23 1.33 -30.61
C GLU A 43 -16.19 0.00 -31.40
N PHE A 44 -15.69 -1.08 -30.79
CA PHE A 44 -15.53 -2.39 -31.43
C PHE A 44 -16.55 -3.40 -30.91
N GLU A 45 -17.20 -4.11 -31.83
CA GLU A 45 -18.16 -5.18 -31.54
C GLU A 45 -17.63 -6.55 -31.99
N GLY A 46 -18.08 -7.61 -31.31
CA GLY A 46 -17.73 -9.01 -31.59
C GLY A 46 -16.95 -9.70 -30.47
N ASP A 47 -16.86 -11.03 -30.54
CA ASP A 47 -16.35 -11.89 -29.45
C ASP A 47 -14.93 -11.51 -28.99
N ALA A 48 -14.07 -11.04 -29.90
CA ALA A 48 -12.72 -10.60 -29.57
C ALA A 48 -12.70 -9.29 -28.76
N ALA A 49 -13.60 -8.35 -29.07
CA ALA A 49 -13.74 -7.10 -28.32
C ALA A 49 -14.35 -7.36 -26.94
N THR A 50 -15.32 -8.28 -26.84
CA THR A 50 -15.87 -8.74 -25.56
C THR A 50 -14.80 -9.40 -24.68
N ALA A 51 -13.99 -10.30 -25.23
CA ALA A 51 -12.91 -10.95 -24.48
C ALA A 51 -11.83 -9.95 -24.01
N ALA A 52 -11.55 -8.92 -24.81
CA ALA A 52 -10.64 -7.85 -24.42
C ALA A 52 -11.20 -7.01 -23.26
N LYS A 53 -12.49 -6.63 -23.30
CA LYS A 53 -13.18 -5.93 -22.20
C LYS A 53 -13.18 -6.75 -20.91
N ASP A 54 -13.56 -8.03 -20.97
CA ASP A 54 -13.55 -8.93 -19.81
C ASP A 54 -12.14 -9.07 -19.19
N THR A 55 -11.10 -9.05 -20.04
CA THR A 55 -9.71 -9.11 -19.57
C THR A 55 -9.30 -7.82 -18.86
N LEU A 56 -9.69 -6.66 -19.41
CA LEU A 56 -9.40 -5.35 -18.82
C LEU A 56 -10.12 -5.18 -17.48
N GLU A 57 -11.40 -5.54 -17.37
CA GLU A 57 -12.13 -5.50 -16.09
C GLU A 57 -11.45 -6.36 -15.02
N ARG A 58 -11.01 -7.56 -15.37
CA ARG A 58 -10.31 -8.45 -14.43
C ARG A 58 -8.95 -7.90 -14.03
N MET A 59 -8.23 -7.27 -14.96
CA MET A 59 -6.98 -6.57 -14.64
C MET A 59 -7.25 -5.42 -13.68
N GLN A 60 -8.30 -4.63 -13.90
CA GLN A 60 -8.65 -3.51 -13.02
C GLN A 60 -8.99 -3.97 -11.59
N LEU A 61 -9.78 -5.05 -11.45
CA LEU A 61 -10.08 -5.65 -10.14
C LEU A 61 -8.81 -6.11 -9.41
N CYS A 62 -7.91 -6.83 -10.09
CA CYS A 62 -6.66 -7.28 -9.50
C CYS A 62 -5.75 -6.12 -9.08
N MET A 63 -5.70 -5.05 -9.88
CA MET A 63 -4.89 -3.86 -9.59
C MET A 63 -5.42 -3.10 -8.38
N ASN A 64 -6.75 -2.97 -8.26
CA ASN A 64 -7.39 -2.33 -7.10
C ASN A 64 -7.18 -3.14 -5.81
N GLU A 65 -7.25 -4.46 -5.88
CA GLU A 65 -6.97 -5.33 -4.73
C GLU A 65 -5.50 -5.25 -4.30
N LEU A 66 -4.57 -5.22 -5.26
CA LEU A 66 -3.15 -5.06 -4.98
C LEU A 66 -2.84 -3.70 -4.34
N ALA A 67 -3.38 -2.60 -4.88
CA ALA A 67 -3.23 -1.26 -4.32
C ALA A 67 -3.77 -1.20 -2.88
N SER A 68 -4.93 -1.81 -2.62
CA SER A 68 -5.50 -1.92 -1.27
C SER A 68 -4.59 -2.69 -0.31
N CYS A 69 -4.06 -3.85 -0.73
CA CYS A 69 -3.11 -4.63 0.07
C CYS A 69 -1.83 -3.86 0.42
N ILE A 70 -1.31 -3.08 -0.52
CA ILE A 70 -0.13 -2.23 -0.33
C ILE A 70 -0.41 -1.11 0.69
N LEU A 71 -1.57 -0.43 0.57
CA LEU A 71 -1.98 0.61 1.52
C LEU A 71 -2.17 0.05 2.94
N VAL A 72 -2.75 -1.15 3.07
CA VAL A 72 -2.87 -1.84 4.36
C VAL A 72 -1.50 -2.11 4.97
N HIS A 73 -0.54 -2.62 4.18
CA HIS A 73 0.83 -2.87 4.66
C HIS A 73 1.53 -1.58 5.10
N SER A 74 1.41 -0.51 4.30
CA SER A 74 1.93 0.82 4.65
C SER A 74 1.37 1.32 5.98
N GLY A 75 0.05 1.24 6.16
CA GLY A 75 -0.63 1.65 7.40
C GLY A 75 -0.23 0.80 8.62
N MET A 76 -0.05 -0.51 8.43
CA MET A 76 0.45 -1.40 9.49
C MET A 76 1.88 -1.04 9.90
N ILE A 77 2.78 -0.73 8.95
CA ILE A 77 4.15 -0.30 9.23
C ILE A 77 4.14 1.02 10.00
N GLN A 78 3.36 2.02 9.54
CA GLN A 78 3.24 3.31 10.24
C GLN A 78 2.70 3.16 11.66
N SER A 79 1.70 2.29 11.86
CA SER A 79 1.12 2.02 13.18
C SER A 79 2.11 1.32 14.11
N ALA A 80 2.87 0.35 13.59
CA ALA A 80 3.92 -0.32 14.35
C ALA A 80 5.01 0.67 14.78
N VAL A 81 5.46 1.55 13.86
CA VAL A 81 6.42 2.62 14.15
C VAL A 81 5.90 3.55 15.24
N GLY A 82 4.65 4.02 15.14
CA GLY A 82 4.04 4.88 16.16
C GLY A 82 4.04 4.23 17.54
N SER A 83 3.67 2.95 17.63
CA SER A 83 3.70 2.19 18.88
C SER A 83 5.11 2.06 19.48
N PHE A 84 6.16 1.99 18.66
CA PHE A 84 7.54 1.98 19.16
C PHE A 84 7.96 3.34 19.71
N VAL A 85 7.66 4.43 19.00
CA VAL A 85 7.95 5.80 19.48
C VAL A 85 7.29 6.05 20.83
N ASP A 86 6.01 5.69 20.97
CA ASP A 86 5.28 5.88 22.23
C ASP A 86 5.90 5.04 23.37
N THR A 87 6.29 3.80 23.07
CA THR A 87 6.93 2.91 24.05
C THR A 87 8.29 3.43 24.49
N ASP A 88 9.12 3.90 23.56
CA ASP A 88 10.43 4.48 23.84
C ASP A 88 10.30 5.79 24.63
N GLN A 89 9.32 6.63 24.28
CA GLN A 89 9.05 7.86 25.00
C GLN A 89 8.56 7.61 26.43
N ILE A 90 7.73 6.58 26.65
CA ILE A 90 7.34 6.12 27.99
C ILE A 90 8.56 5.60 28.77
N ALA A 91 9.41 4.79 28.14
CA ALA A 91 10.63 4.28 28.78
C ALA A 91 11.57 5.43 29.17
N ALA A 92 11.83 6.38 28.27
CA ALA A 92 12.67 7.55 28.53
C ALA A 92 12.11 8.44 29.65
N SER A 93 10.79 8.68 29.67
CA SER A 93 10.14 9.47 30.72
C SER A 93 10.04 8.77 32.07
N SER A 94 10.23 7.44 32.11
CA SER A 94 10.36 6.66 33.34
C SER A 94 11.76 6.69 33.98
N ILE A 95 12.78 7.17 33.25
CA ILE A 95 14.15 7.28 33.75
C ILE A 95 14.33 8.59 34.52
N THR A 96 14.49 8.49 35.84
CA THR A 96 14.93 9.63 36.66
C THR A 96 16.45 9.69 36.65
N ILE A 97 17.02 10.71 36.00
CA ILE A 97 18.45 10.99 36.06
C ILE A 97 18.73 11.75 37.35
N VAL A 98 19.27 11.04 38.35
CA VAL A 98 19.77 11.66 39.59
C VAL A 98 21.19 12.14 39.33
N LYS A 99 21.43 13.44 39.54
CA LYS A 99 22.73 14.09 39.38
C LYS A 99 23.70 13.75 40.51
#